data_AF-A0A2N5Z638-F1
#
_entry.id   AF-A0A2N5Z638-F1
#
_cell.length_a   1.000
_cell.length_b   1.000
_cell.length_c   1.000
_cell.angle_alpha   90.00
_cell.angle_beta   90.00
_cell.angle_gamma   90.00
#
_symmetry.space_group_name_H-M   'P 1'
#
loop_
_entity.id
_entity.type
_entity.pdbx_description
1 polymer ?
#
loop_
_entity_poly.entity_id
_entity_poly.type
_entity_poly.pdbx_seq_one_letter_code
_entity_poly.pdbx_strand_id
1 'polypeptide(L)'
;MTNELNKIRKNVEEKRKILESASQILKQEFFGIDDVIDELIKYVSYWYLFPDLLRRPVIINLWGMTGVGKTSLVQRLASLLDYSDKFYRFDLGEAMQNSWGLRNDLEEVANNSESPMILAMDEFQHARTLDEAGLEISKPNISIIWDLLDSGKFYITQYHSRIDDLNDLYNQLSILIRKGVVAKNGYVTRGKNLYRQRFDDCEDSNGNIPFIPEHLHDDIQEMTKEKFQFVFDVKNHLMTLNSHESVRFLKEVIMRGLAPSQVDCSKSLIFILGNLDEAYEMSRNFSADISADEFYEHTSKINISKIKKALQKRYRNEQIARFGNLHIIYPSLSEEAYRSIISIELDKVKDHIKDHLKVTINFDQSVHDIIYKEGVYPTLGTRPVFTTIHQIINSNLGQIFAGLIDYSSEVSIIDVNYSNNNLQVKVKSAAEEVGSFTIPIKMKLHELRKNTKDDLQAITAVHESGHAIASIILLDTIPEIIHSRTSDHGTNGFVYTKFKWKYLSKKEIIARGALFLAGIEAEKLVFGEENITVGSEDDIYKATSFFTSMVKHNGM
;
A
#
# COMPACT_ATOMS: atom_id res chain seq x y z
N MET A 1 30.02 -28.59 -18.05
CA MET A 1 28.69 -28.96 -17.53
C MET A 1 28.67 -29.20 -16.02
N THR A 2 29.48 -30.08 -15.44
CA THR A 2 29.47 -30.39 -13.98
C THR A 2 29.81 -29.20 -13.06
N ASN A 3 30.74 -28.33 -13.45
CA ASN A 3 31.12 -27.16 -12.63
C ASN A 3 30.08 -26.02 -12.65
N GLU A 4 29.39 -25.79 -13.77
CA GLU A 4 28.32 -24.78 -13.84
C GLU A 4 27.07 -25.21 -13.09
N LEU A 5 26.68 -26.49 -13.21
CA LEU A 5 25.57 -27.06 -12.43
C LEU A 5 25.83 -26.99 -10.93
N ASN A 6 27.07 -27.24 -10.48
CA ASN A 6 27.43 -27.09 -9.08
C ASN A 6 27.39 -25.62 -8.61
N LYS A 7 27.79 -24.66 -9.46
CA LYS A 7 27.71 -23.23 -9.14
C LYS A 7 26.26 -22.74 -9.05
N ILE A 8 25.39 -23.17 -9.97
CA ILE A 8 23.95 -22.87 -9.95
C ILE A 8 23.32 -23.48 -8.69
N ARG A 9 23.61 -24.75 -8.38
CA ARG A 9 23.09 -25.43 -7.20
C ARG A 9 23.46 -24.70 -5.90
N LYS A 10 24.72 -24.29 -5.76
CA LYS A 10 25.18 -23.55 -4.57
C LYS A 10 24.46 -22.21 -4.42
N ASN A 11 24.32 -21.45 -5.50
CA ASN A 11 23.59 -20.17 -5.51
C ASN A 11 22.11 -20.36 -5.13
N VAL A 12 21.45 -21.37 -5.70
CA VAL A 12 20.05 -21.70 -5.37
C VAL A 12 19.90 -22.12 -3.90
N GLU A 13 20.82 -22.91 -3.36
CA GLU A 13 20.82 -23.30 -1.95
C GLU A 13 21.01 -22.10 -1.01
N GLU A 14 21.89 -21.16 -1.34
CA GLU A 14 22.09 -19.90 -0.59
C GLU A 14 20.82 -19.03 -0.63
N LYS A 15 20.26 -18.78 -1.81
CA LYS A 15 19.02 -18.01 -1.98
C LYS A 15 17.83 -18.64 -1.27
N ARG A 16 17.73 -19.97 -1.26
CA ARG A 16 16.66 -20.68 -0.54
C ARG A 16 16.75 -20.44 0.97
N LYS A 17 17.95 -20.46 1.54
CA LYS A 17 18.16 -20.15 2.96
C LYS A 17 17.76 -18.71 3.28
N ILE A 18 18.07 -17.76 2.40
CA ILE A 18 17.65 -16.36 2.54
C ILE A 18 16.12 -16.27 2.56
N LEU A 19 15.43 -16.93 1.62
CA LEU A 19 13.96 -16.97 1.59
C LEU A 19 13.34 -17.60 2.84
N GLU A 20 13.91 -18.71 3.33
CA GLU A 20 13.44 -19.39 4.55
C GLU A 20 13.64 -18.49 5.78
N SER A 21 14.79 -17.82 5.89
CA SER A 21 15.05 -16.84 6.94
C SER A 21 14.12 -15.62 6.83
N ALA A 22 13.87 -15.12 5.62
CA ALA A 22 12.97 -14.00 5.39
C ALA A 22 11.54 -14.35 5.81
N SER A 23 11.05 -15.55 5.46
CA SER A 23 9.73 -16.04 5.89
C SER A 23 9.61 -16.06 7.42
N GLN A 24 10.62 -16.56 8.13
CA GLN A 24 10.62 -16.60 9.60
C GLN A 24 10.59 -15.19 10.22
N ILE A 25 11.41 -14.26 9.71
CA ILE A 25 11.45 -12.88 10.20
C ILE A 25 10.11 -12.19 9.94
N LEU A 26 9.53 -12.36 8.75
CA LEU A 26 8.23 -11.76 8.42
C LEU A 26 7.12 -12.26 9.35
N LYS A 27 7.08 -13.54 9.69
CA LYS A 27 6.08 -14.09 10.64
C LYS A 27 6.28 -13.60 12.08
N GLN A 28 7.50 -13.18 12.44
CA GLN A 28 7.77 -12.57 13.74
C GLN A 28 7.39 -11.08 13.78
N GLU A 29 7.37 -10.40 12.63
CA GLU A 29 7.09 -8.96 12.54
C GLU A 29 5.62 -8.67 12.18
N PHE A 30 4.96 -9.56 11.43
CA PHE A 30 3.60 -9.39 10.94
C PHE A 30 2.68 -10.48 11.50
N PHE A 31 1.69 -10.07 12.30
CA PHE A 31 0.82 -10.98 13.05
C PHE A 31 -0.50 -11.26 12.33
N GLY A 32 -0.98 -12.50 12.46
CA GLY A 32 -2.28 -12.92 11.95
C GLY A 32 -2.34 -13.11 10.43
N ILE A 33 -1.19 -13.11 9.74
CA ILE A 33 -1.08 -13.22 8.28
C ILE A 33 -0.06 -14.28 7.83
N ASP A 34 0.22 -15.29 8.65
CA ASP A 34 1.20 -16.35 8.36
C ASP A 34 0.92 -17.07 7.04
N ASP A 35 -0.35 -17.42 6.77
CA ASP A 35 -0.76 -18.08 5.53
C ASP A 35 -0.50 -17.18 4.30
N VAL A 36 -0.73 -15.88 4.45
CA VAL A 36 -0.46 -14.87 3.42
C VAL A 36 1.04 -14.78 3.15
N ILE A 37 1.87 -14.82 4.20
CA ILE A 37 3.34 -14.81 4.07
C ILE A 37 3.82 -16.09 3.37
N ASP A 38 3.27 -17.26 3.73
CA ASP A 38 3.64 -18.53 3.10
C ASP A 38 3.27 -18.56 1.62
N GLU A 39 2.07 -18.09 1.27
CA GLU A 39 1.64 -17.96 -0.12
C GLU A 39 2.51 -16.97 -0.90
N LEU A 40 2.84 -15.83 -0.30
CA LEU A 40 3.71 -14.82 -0.88
C LEU A 40 5.11 -15.36 -1.15
N ILE A 41 5.75 -15.99 -0.15
CA ILE A 41 7.09 -16.58 -0.29
C ILE A 41 7.10 -17.67 -1.36
N LYS A 42 6.04 -18.48 -1.45
CA LYS A 42 5.88 -19.48 -2.50
C LYS A 42 5.87 -18.83 -3.89
N TYR A 43 5.11 -17.77 -4.09
CA TYR A 43 5.04 -17.07 -5.39
C TYR A 43 6.33 -16.33 -5.75
N VAL A 44 6.99 -15.74 -4.76
CA VAL A 44 8.28 -15.04 -4.95
C VAL A 44 9.42 -16.02 -5.21
N SER A 45 9.35 -17.25 -4.67
CA SER A 45 10.44 -18.23 -4.77
C SER A 45 10.87 -18.52 -6.22
N TYR A 46 9.93 -18.67 -7.15
CA TYR A 46 10.24 -18.96 -8.54
C TYR A 46 11.01 -17.80 -9.19
N TRP A 47 10.57 -16.57 -8.97
CA TRP A 47 11.24 -15.37 -9.46
C TRP A 47 12.64 -15.20 -8.84
N TYR A 48 12.76 -15.36 -7.53
CA TYR A 48 14.00 -15.11 -6.81
C TYR A 48 15.10 -16.14 -7.12
N LEU A 49 14.71 -17.41 -7.25
CA LEU A 49 15.64 -18.51 -7.52
C LEU A 49 16.03 -18.58 -9.01
N PHE A 50 15.10 -18.30 -9.93
CA PHE A 50 15.30 -18.50 -11.37
C PHE A 50 14.88 -17.29 -12.22
N PRO A 51 15.40 -16.08 -11.95
CA PRO A 51 14.98 -14.88 -12.67
C PRO A 51 15.32 -14.93 -14.17
N ASP A 52 16.39 -15.63 -14.56
CA ASP A 52 16.82 -15.74 -15.95
C ASP A 52 15.94 -16.66 -16.82
N LEU A 53 15.07 -17.47 -16.19
CA LEU A 53 14.11 -18.31 -16.90
C LEU A 53 12.81 -17.56 -17.24
N LEU A 54 12.65 -16.34 -16.73
CA LEU A 54 11.45 -15.53 -16.94
C LEU A 54 11.43 -14.93 -18.35
N ARG A 55 10.28 -15.07 -19.01
CA ARG A 55 9.97 -14.41 -20.29
C ARG A 55 8.94 -13.31 -20.17
N ARG A 56 8.34 -13.18 -18.98
CA ARG A 56 7.30 -12.24 -18.59
C ARG A 56 7.44 -12.00 -17.09
N PRO A 57 7.05 -10.81 -16.61
CA PRO A 57 7.12 -10.50 -15.20
C PRO A 57 6.25 -11.45 -14.38
N VAL A 58 6.67 -11.70 -13.14
CA VAL A 58 5.81 -12.39 -12.16
C VAL A 58 4.93 -11.36 -11.50
N ILE A 59 3.61 -11.50 -11.64
CA ILE A 59 2.63 -10.55 -11.09
C ILE A 59 1.96 -11.19 -9.90
N ILE A 60 2.08 -10.57 -8.73
CA ILE A 60 1.43 -11.00 -7.49
C ILE A 60 0.49 -9.88 -7.03
N ASN A 61 -0.78 -10.22 -6.87
CA ASN A 61 -1.81 -9.26 -6.49
C ASN A 61 -2.17 -9.43 -5.01
N LEU A 62 -2.05 -8.37 -4.23
CA LEU A 62 -2.41 -8.33 -2.82
C LEU A 62 -3.64 -7.45 -2.65
N TRP A 63 -4.76 -8.10 -2.34
CA TRP A 63 -6.05 -7.42 -2.13
C TRP A 63 -6.41 -7.47 -0.65
N GLY A 64 -6.69 -6.31 -0.07
CA GLY A 64 -6.98 -6.20 1.36
C GLY A 64 -7.59 -4.86 1.69
N MET A 65 -8.15 -4.71 2.88
CA MET A 65 -8.59 -3.40 3.36
C MET A 65 -7.41 -2.44 3.58
N THR A 66 -7.73 -1.17 3.75
CA THR A 66 -6.74 -0.16 4.11
C THR A 66 -6.13 -0.46 5.48
N GLY A 67 -4.82 -0.27 5.63
CA GLY A 67 -4.16 -0.36 6.94
C GLY A 67 -3.86 -1.77 7.46
N VAL A 68 -4.01 -2.82 6.65
CA VAL A 68 -3.65 -4.22 7.04
C VAL A 68 -2.18 -4.58 6.78
N GLY A 69 -1.35 -3.64 6.32
CA GLY A 69 0.10 -3.83 6.19
C GLY A 69 0.61 -4.38 4.84
N LYS A 70 -0.20 -4.37 3.77
CA LYS A 70 0.20 -4.85 2.43
C LYS A 70 1.53 -4.24 1.95
N THR A 71 1.61 -2.91 1.92
CA THR A 71 2.78 -2.16 1.47
C THR A 71 4.00 -2.44 2.36
N SER A 72 3.80 -2.43 3.68
CA SER A 72 4.87 -2.70 4.65
C SER A 72 5.43 -4.11 4.49
N LEU A 73 4.59 -5.12 4.22
CA LEU A 73 5.06 -6.50 4.00
C LEU A 73 5.97 -6.58 2.76
N VAL A 74 5.56 -5.99 1.65
CA VAL A 74 6.33 -6.01 0.40
C VAL A 74 7.65 -5.24 0.55
N GLN A 75 7.64 -4.07 1.18
CA GLN A 75 8.85 -3.30 1.46
C GLN A 75 9.82 -4.08 2.35
N ARG A 76 9.30 -4.72 3.40
CA ARG A 76 10.12 -5.52 4.31
C ARG A 76 10.69 -6.77 3.63
N LEU A 77 9.89 -7.45 2.81
CA LEU A 77 10.36 -8.57 2.00
C LEU A 77 11.48 -8.13 1.05
N ALA A 78 11.32 -7.01 0.34
CA ALA A 78 12.36 -6.48 -0.56
C ALA A 78 13.67 -6.21 0.20
N SER A 79 13.59 -5.66 1.41
CA SER A 79 14.75 -5.44 2.29
C SER A 79 15.42 -6.76 2.70
N LEU A 80 14.64 -7.78 3.11
CA LEU A 80 15.18 -9.08 3.54
C LEU A 80 15.80 -9.88 2.39
N LEU A 81 15.38 -9.62 1.15
CA LEU A 81 15.92 -10.27 -0.05
C LEU A 81 17.15 -9.55 -0.64
N ASP A 82 17.56 -8.43 -0.06
CA ASP A 82 18.62 -7.54 -0.57
C ASP A 82 18.27 -6.86 -1.91
N TYR A 83 17.01 -6.41 -2.03
CA TYR A 83 16.46 -5.73 -3.20
C TYR A 83 16.02 -4.28 -2.91
N SER A 84 16.40 -3.70 -1.78
CA SER A 84 16.04 -2.32 -1.42
C SER A 84 16.44 -1.29 -2.49
N ASP A 85 17.62 -1.42 -3.08
CA ASP A 85 18.12 -0.52 -4.13
C ASP A 85 17.47 -0.76 -5.50
N LYS A 86 16.71 -1.85 -5.65
CA LYS A 86 16.01 -2.26 -6.89
C LYS A 86 14.51 -2.41 -6.66
N PHE A 87 14.00 -1.71 -5.65
CA PHE A 87 12.60 -1.67 -5.28
C PHE A 87 12.03 -0.32 -5.69
N TYR A 88 11.13 -0.34 -6.68
CA TYR A 88 10.45 0.86 -7.16
C TYR A 88 8.98 0.81 -6.75
N ARG A 89 8.52 1.83 -6.02
CA ARG A 89 7.13 1.94 -5.59
C ARG A 89 6.44 3.07 -6.35
N PHE A 90 5.31 2.75 -6.96
CA PHE A 90 4.47 3.69 -7.70
C PHE A 90 3.17 3.90 -6.91
N ASP A 91 2.94 5.11 -6.42
CA ASP A 91 1.65 5.47 -5.83
C ASP A 91 0.67 5.86 -6.94
N LEU A 92 -0.29 4.98 -7.23
CA LEU A 92 -1.28 5.22 -8.29
C LEU A 92 -2.41 6.14 -7.86
N GLY A 93 -2.48 6.58 -6.61
CA GLY A 93 -3.33 7.71 -6.20
C GLY A 93 -2.75 9.04 -6.66
N GLU A 94 -1.44 9.24 -6.44
CA GLU A 94 -0.73 10.46 -6.83
C GLU A 94 -0.47 10.54 -8.35
N ALA A 95 -0.06 9.43 -8.97
CA ALA A 95 0.20 9.35 -10.40
C ALA A 95 -1.00 9.73 -11.27
N MET A 96 -2.23 9.63 -10.72
CA MET A 96 -3.45 10.06 -11.39
C MET A 96 -3.61 11.56 -11.47
N GLN A 97 -2.99 12.30 -10.56
CA GLN A 97 -3.05 13.76 -10.49
C GLN A 97 -1.85 14.40 -11.19
N ASN A 98 -0.67 13.75 -11.15
CA ASN A 98 0.55 14.26 -11.74
C ASN A 98 1.16 13.26 -12.74
N SER A 99 0.95 13.51 -14.04
CA SER A 99 1.47 12.65 -15.11
C SER A 99 3.00 12.63 -15.23
N TRP A 100 3.68 13.66 -14.71
CA TRP A 100 5.13 13.79 -14.81
C TRP A 100 5.85 12.88 -13.82
N GLY A 101 5.27 12.68 -12.62
CA GLY A 101 5.86 11.81 -11.58
C GLY A 101 6.02 10.37 -12.07
N LEU A 102 4.94 9.76 -12.56
CA LEU A 102 4.97 8.38 -13.08
C LEU A 102 5.98 8.21 -14.23
N ARG A 103 6.13 9.22 -15.09
CA ARG A 103 7.08 9.14 -16.20
C ARG A 103 8.52 9.14 -15.71
N ASN A 104 8.87 10.01 -14.75
CA ASN A 104 10.21 10.06 -14.17
C ASN A 104 10.56 8.73 -13.48
N ASP A 105 9.63 8.17 -12.71
CA ASP A 105 9.83 6.88 -12.04
C ASP A 105 10.04 5.73 -13.05
N LEU A 106 9.32 5.76 -14.18
CA LEU A 106 9.49 4.79 -15.26
C LEU A 106 10.81 4.98 -16.03
N GLU A 107 11.33 6.19 -16.14
CA GLU A 107 12.67 6.45 -16.69
C GLU A 107 13.77 5.87 -15.79
N GLU A 108 13.61 5.95 -14.47
CA GLU A 108 14.53 5.32 -13.53
C GLU A 108 14.51 3.79 -13.63
N VAL A 109 13.32 3.21 -13.79
CA VAL A 109 13.15 1.77 -14.09
C VAL A 109 13.81 1.41 -15.42
N ALA A 110 13.66 2.24 -16.45
CA ALA A 110 14.27 2.01 -17.76
C ALA A 110 15.79 1.85 -17.67
N ASN A 111 16.44 2.73 -16.90
CA ASN A 111 17.89 2.72 -16.68
C ASN A 111 18.40 1.47 -15.96
N ASN A 112 17.54 0.76 -15.20
CA ASN A 112 17.92 -0.41 -14.40
C ASN A 112 17.32 -1.74 -14.91
N SER A 113 16.64 -1.71 -16.07
CA SER A 113 15.82 -2.80 -16.62
C SER A 113 16.58 -4.11 -16.92
N GLU A 114 17.90 -4.06 -17.10
CA GLU A 114 18.71 -5.26 -17.40
C GLU A 114 18.79 -6.28 -16.25
N SER A 115 18.53 -5.84 -15.02
CA SER A 115 18.63 -6.68 -13.83
C SER A 115 17.25 -6.95 -13.20
N PRO A 116 17.07 -8.10 -12.51
CA PRO A 116 15.83 -8.37 -11.79
C PRO A 116 15.54 -7.26 -10.78
N MET A 117 14.28 -6.86 -10.68
CA MET A 117 13.82 -5.75 -9.85
C MET A 117 12.43 -6.04 -9.30
N ILE A 118 12.04 -5.32 -8.26
CA ILE A 118 10.72 -5.40 -7.64
C ILE A 118 9.98 -4.09 -7.92
N LEU A 119 8.80 -4.18 -8.54
CA LEU A 119 7.93 -3.05 -8.84
C LEU A 119 6.67 -3.17 -7.99
N ALA A 120 6.39 -2.22 -7.10
CA ALA A 120 5.18 -2.20 -6.28
C ALA A 120 4.23 -1.09 -6.77
N MET A 121 3.09 -1.47 -7.32
CA MET A 121 2.03 -0.56 -7.71
C MET A 121 1.04 -0.45 -6.55
N ASP A 122 1.17 0.62 -5.78
CA ASP A 122 0.38 0.88 -4.58
C ASP A 122 -0.90 1.67 -4.88
N GLU A 123 -1.90 1.49 -4.02
CA GLU A 123 -3.23 2.10 -4.15
C GLU A 123 -3.83 1.90 -5.56
N PHE A 124 -3.65 0.70 -6.13
CA PHE A 124 -3.97 0.37 -7.53
C PHE A 124 -5.43 0.63 -7.89
N GLN A 125 -6.32 0.64 -6.89
CA GLN A 125 -7.74 0.89 -7.06
C GLN A 125 -8.07 2.29 -7.62
N HIS A 126 -7.11 3.24 -7.61
CA HIS A 126 -7.21 4.55 -8.26
C HIS A 126 -6.95 4.50 -9.77
N ALA A 127 -6.28 3.46 -10.27
CA ALA A 127 -6.07 3.23 -11.71
C ALA A 127 -7.32 2.68 -12.44
N ARG A 128 -8.52 2.89 -11.88
CA ARG A 128 -9.80 2.49 -12.48
C ARG A 128 -9.96 3.05 -13.89
N THR A 129 -10.52 2.25 -14.78
CA THR A 129 -10.81 2.63 -16.17
C THR A 129 -12.30 2.60 -16.48
N LEU A 130 -13.13 2.18 -15.53
CA LEU A 130 -14.59 2.24 -15.60
C LEU A 130 -15.11 3.18 -14.53
N ASP A 131 -16.10 4.01 -14.86
CA ASP A 131 -16.85 4.83 -13.91
C ASP A 131 -17.94 4.02 -13.17
N GLU A 132 -18.73 4.67 -12.31
CA GLU A 132 -19.78 3.98 -11.54
C GLU A 132 -20.96 3.50 -12.41
N ALA A 133 -21.13 4.11 -13.59
CA ALA A 133 -22.10 3.68 -14.60
C ALA A 133 -21.55 2.58 -15.53
N GLY A 134 -20.27 2.21 -15.39
CA GLY A 134 -19.58 1.25 -16.24
C GLY A 134 -19.10 1.83 -17.58
N LEU A 135 -19.06 3.16 -17.72
CA LEU A 135 -18.52 3.84 -18.89
C LEU A 135 -17.00 3.98 -18.79
N GLU A 136 -16.33 3.99 -19.96
CA GLU A 136 -14.88 4.07 -20.02
C GLU A 136 -14.36 5.46 -19.62
N ILE A 137 -13.34 5.46 -18.75
CA ILE A 137 -12.56 6.63 -18.38
C ILE A 137 -11.26 6.58 -19.16
N SER A 138 -11.10 7.47 -20.14
CA SER A 138 -9.85 7.57 -20.90
C SER A 138 -8.75 8.25 -20.07
N LYS A 139 -7.66 7.54 -19.82
CA LYS A 139 -6.45 8.06 -19.16
C LYS A 139 -5.19 7.60 -19.90
N PRO A 140 -4.61 8.44 -20.78
CA PRO A 140 -3.52 8.04 -21.67
C PRO A 140 -2.28 7.49 -20.93
N ASN A 141 -1.95 8.07 -19.78
CA ASN A 141 -0.68 7.79 -19.07
C ASN A 141 -0.65 6.44 -18.33
N ILE A 142 -1.79 5.76 -18.18
CA ILE A 142 -1.88 4.43 -17.52
C ILE A 142 -1.69 3.30 -18.53
N SER A 143 -1.79 3.58 -19.84
CA SER A 143 -1.60 2.57 -20.89
C SER A 143 -0.29 1.79 -20.72
N ILE A 144 0.79 2.49 -20.37
CA ILE A 144 2.12 1.92 -20.10
C ILE A 144 2.09 0.86 -19.00
N ILE A 145 1.32 1.09 -17.92
CA ILE A 145 1.17 0.13 -16.82
C ILE A 145 0.55 -1.17 -17.35
N TRP A 146 -0.46 -1.06 -18.23
CA TRP A 146 -1.09 -2.25 -18.80
C TRP A 146 -0.15 -3.02 -19.73
N ASP A 147 0.73 -2.34 -20.46
CA ASP A 147 1.73 -2.98 -21.34
C ASP A 147 2.83 -3.69 -20.53
N LEU A 148 3.26 -3.05 -19.44
CA LEU A 148 4.17 -3.62 -18.45
C LEU A 148 3.58 -4.90 -17.82
N LEU A 149 2.29 -4.90 -17.45
CA LEU A 149 1.63 -6.08 -16.90
C LEU A 149 1.42 -7.21 -17.92
N ASP A 150 1.22 -6.91 -19.20
CA ASP A 150 0.98 -7.96 -20.20
C ASP A 150 2.27 -8.66 -20.63
N SER A 151 3.26 -7.87 -21.04
CA SER A 151 4.47 -8.37 -21.70
C SER A 151 5.75 -8.15 -20.88
N GLY A 152 5.72 -7.29 -19.86
CA GLY A 152 6.92 -6.77 -19.22
C GLY A 152 7.62 -5.68 -20.02
N LYS A 153 7.10 -5.30 -21.19
CA LYS A 153 7.77 -4.37 -22.10
C LYS A 153 6.90 -3.17 -22.39
N PHE A 154 7.52 -2.01 -22.44
CA PHE A 154 6.84 -0.77 -22.82
C PHE A 154 7.81 0.15 -23.57
N TYR A 155 7.26 1.16 -24.23
CA TYR A 155 8.06 2.15 -24.96
C TYR A 155 8.10 3.46 -24.19
N ILE A 156 9.29 4.01 -24.02
CA ILE A 156 9.48 5.34 -23.43
C ILE A 156 10.29 6.22 -24.38
N THR A 157 9.83 7.44 -24.59
CA THR A 157 10.61 8.48 -25.26
C THR A 157 11.45 9.15 -24.19
N GLN A 158 12.75 8.83 -24.15
CA GLN A 158 13.68 9.47 -23.23
C GLN A 158 13.84 10.93 -23.62
N TYR A 159 13.50 11.85 -22.71
CA TYR A 159 13.70 13.27 -22.94
C TYR A 159 15.15 13.60 -22.60
N HIS A 160 16.06 13.46 -23.58
CA HIS A 160 17.41 13.98 -23.40
C HIS A 160 17.33 15.51 -23.41
N SER A 161 17.70 16.13 -22.29
CA SER A 161 17.61 17.58 -22.06
C SER A 161 18.35 18.43 -23.10
N ARG A 162 19.29 17.83 -23.84
CA ARG A 162 20.10 18.49 -24.88
C ARG A 162 19.77 18.07 -26.31
N ILE A 163 18.65 17.38 -26.56
CA ILE A 163 18.18 17.14 -27.94
C ILE A 163 17.95 18.46 -28.68
N ASP A 164 17.47 19.48 -27.97
CA ASP A 164 17.28 20.81 -28.55
C ASP A 164 18.63 21.45 -28.93
N ASP A 165 19.67 21.28 -28.12
CA ASP A 165 21.03 21.75 -28.41
C ASP A 165 21.62 21.03 -29.63
N LEU A 166 21.44 19.70 -29.74
CA LEU A 166 21.87 18.93 -30.91
C LEU A 166 21.09 19.32 -32.17
N ASN A 167 19.79 19.60 -32.05
CA ASN A 167 18.96 20.08 -33.14
C ASN A 167 19.40 21.48 -33.62
N ASP A 168 19.68 22.39 -32.69
CA ASP A 168 20.20 23.72 -33.04
C ASP A 168 21.58 23.60 -33.70
N LEU A 169 22.48 22.78 -33.16
CA LEU A 169 23.77 22.49 -33.77
C LEU A 169 23.60 21.95 -35.20
N TYR A 170 22.71 20.96 -35.40
CA TYR A 170 22.42 20.40 -36.72
C TYR A 170 21.97 21.48 -37.71
N ASN A 171 21.08 22.38 -37.29
CA ASN A 171 20.60 23.48 -38.12
C ASN A 171 21.73 24.47 -38.44
N GLN A 172 22.53 24.85 -37.45
CA GLN A 172 23.65 25.78 -37.62
C GLN A 172 24.74 25.20 -38.54
N LEU A 173 25.16 23.95 -38.32
CA LEU A 173 26.14 23.27 -39.17
C LEU A 173 25.62 23.09 -40.61
N SER A 174 24.34 22.77 -40.78
CA SER A 174 23.70 22.67 -42.10
C SER A 174 23.75 23.99 -42.88
N ILE A 175 23.53 25.12 -42.19
CA ILE A 175 23.66 26.47 -42.78
C ILE A 175 25.11 26.77 -43.15
N LEU A 176 26.06 26.42 -42.28
CA LEU A 176 27.49 26.65 -42.50
C LEU A 176 28.02 25.88 -43.71
N ILE A 177 27.60 24.62 -43.89
CA ILE A 177 27.94 23.83 -45.09
C ILE A 177 27.42 24.52 -46.35
N ARG A 178 26.17 25.01 -46.34
CA ARG A 178 25.59 25.75 -47.48
C ARG A 178 26.35 27.05 -47.79
N LYS A 179 26.92 27.70 -46.76
CA LYS A 179 27.76 28.89 -46.90
C LYS A 179 29.23 28.58 -47.24
N GLY A 180 29.59 27.32 -47.45
CA GLY A 180 30.92 26.90 -47.94
C GLY A 180 31.93 26.53 -46.86
N VAL A 181 31.49 26.25 -45.62
CA VAL A 181 32.34 25.65 -44.58
C VAL A 181 32.59 24.18 -44.91
N VAL A 182 33.86 23.77 -44.87
CA VAL A 182 34.26 22.39 -45.16
C VAL A 182 35.07 21.85 -43.99
N ALA A 183 34.72 20.64 -43.56
CA ALA A 183 35.45 19.87 -42.58
C ALA A 183 36.01 18.58 -43.18
N LYS A 184 37.22 18.21 -42.76
CA LYS A 184 37.89 16.95 -43.11
C LYS A 184 38.55 16.40 -41.86
N ASN A 185 38.48 15.09 -41.69
CA ASN A 185 38.98 14.37 -40.53
C ASN A 185 38.47 14.97 -39.20
N GLY A 186 37.18 15.27 -39.12
CA GLY A 186 36.58 15.89 -37.92
C GLY A 186 36.90 17.37 -37.68
N TYR A 187 37.75 18.01 -38.48
CA TYR A 187 38.18 19.40 -38.28
C TYR A 187 37.76 20.34 -39.40
N VAL A 188 37.43 21.60 -39.06
CA VAL A 188 37.13 22.66 -40.02
C VAL A 188 38.41 23.06 -40.77
N THR A 189 38.44 22.79 -42.08
CA THR A 189 39.59 23.10 -42.96
C THR A 189 39.37 24.36 -43.80
N ARG A 190 38.11 24.68 -44.15
CA ARG A 190 37.74 25.88 -44.92
C ARG A 190 36.57 26.60 -44.26
N GLY A 191 36.61 27.93 -44.21
CA GLY A 191 35.55 28.74 -43.62
C GLY A 191 35.67 28.95 -42.10
N LYS A 192 36.88 28.83 -41.53
CA LYS A 192 37.16 28.98 -40.09
C LYS A 192 36.60 30.28 -39.49
N ASN A 193 36.75 31.42 -40.18
CA ASN A 193 36.22 32.70 -39.71
C ASN A 193 34.69 32.72 -39.61
N LEU A 194 34.00 32.06 -40.56
CA LEU A 194 32.54 31.97 -40.55
C LEU A 194 32.04 31.02 -39.44
N TYR A 195 32.81 29.97 -39.14
CA TYR A 195 32.53 29.07 -38.03
C TYR A 195 32.70 29.78 -36.67
N ARG A 196 33.82 30.49 -36.48
CA ARG A 196 34.11 31.29 -35.27
C ARG A 196 33.10 32.41 -34.99
N GLN A 197 32.43 32.92 -36.01
CA GLN A 197 31.35 33.91 -35.82
C GLN A 197 30.08 33.30 -35.21
N ARG A 198 29.93 31.97 -35.25
CA ARG A 198 28.73 31.27 -34.78
C ARG A 198 28.97 30.49 -33.49
N PHE A 199 30.18 29.98 -33.31
CA PHE A 199 30.59 29.22 -32.13
C PHE A 199 31.80 29.88 -31.46
N ASP A 200 31.61 30.33 -30.23
CA ASP A 200 32.68 30.82 -29.35
C ASP A 200 33.49 29.64 -28.77
N ASP A 201 34.75 29.87 -28.39
CA ASP A 201 35.66 28.86 -27.79
C ASP A 201 35.71 27.51 -28.53
N CYS A 202 35.76 27.55 -29.86
CA CYS A 202 35.69 26.37 -30.71
C CYS A 202 37.05 25.74 -31.07
N GLU A 203 38.12 26.04 -30.34
CA GLU A 203 39.46 25.52 -30.61
C GLU A 203 39.89 24.46 -29.58
N ASP A 204 40.48 23.37 -30.06
CA ASP A 204 41.11 22.35 -29.21
C ASP A 204 42.47 22.83 -28.66
N SER A 205 43.08 22.04 -27.78
CA SER A 205 44.39 22.35 -27.17
C SER A 205 45.52 22.57 -28.18
N ASN A 206 45.32 22.15 -29.44
CA ASN A 206 46.28 22.28 -30.54
C ASN A 206 45.89 23.40 -31.54
N GLY A 207 44.87 24.21 -31.24
CA GLY A 207 44.38 25.30 -32.09
C GLY A 207 43.58 24.84 -33.32
N ASN A 208 43.14 23.58 -33.36
CA ASN A 208 42.27 23.07 -34.41
C ASN A 208 40.80 23.25 -34.02
N ILE A 209 39.94 23.45 -35.01
CA ILE A 209 38.51 23.68 -34.77
C ILE A 209 37.75 22.38 -35.06
N PRO A 210 37.36 21.58 -34.05
CA PRO A 210 36.51 20.42 -34.26
C PRO A 210 35.18 20.85 -34.87
N PHE A 211 34.69 20.09 -35.85
CA PHE A 211 33.46 20.44 -36.57
C PHE A 211 32.21 20.24 -35.70
N ILE A 212 32.23 19.24 -34.82
CA ILE A 212 31.24 19.04 -33.76
C ILE A 212 31.92 19.39 -32.41
N PRO A 213 31.38 20.36 -31.65
CA PRO A 213 31.97 20.77 -30.37
C PRO A 213 32.16 19.63 -29.38
N GLU A 214 33.27 19.62 -28.63
CA GLU A 214 33.64 18.52 -27.73
C GLU A 214 32.67 18.35 -26.55
N HIS A 215 32.05 19.43 -26.07
CA HIS A 215 31.10 19.40 -24.95
C HIS A 215 29.81 18.59 -25.24
N LEU A 216 29.53 18.28 -26.51
CA LEU A 216 28.37 17.47 -26.93
C LEU A 216 28.75 16.01 -27.21
N HIS A 217 30.02 15.63 -27.09
CA HIS A 217 30.45 14.25 -27.36
C HIS A 217 29.86 13.27 -26.34
N ASP A 218 29.70 13.70 -25.09
CA ASP A 218 29.05 12.92 -24.02
C ASP A 218 27.58 12.65 -24.36
N ASP A 219 26.86 13.69 -24.82
CA ASP A 219 25.43 13.58 -25.19
C ASP A 219 25.23 12.66 -26.40
N ILE A 220 26.13 12.77 -27.40
CA ILE A 220 26.13 11.88 -28.56
C ILE A 220 26.41 10.44 -28.12
N GLN A 221 27.36 10.22 -27.21
CA GLN A 221 27.68 8.89 -26.69
C GLN A 221 26.48 8.29 -25.96
N GLU A 222 25.78 9.08 -25.15
CA GLU A 222 24.62 8.61 -24.41
C GLU A 222 23.52 8.08 -25.32
N MET A 223 23.22 8.80 -26.42
CA MET A 223 22.24 8.40 -27.43
C MET A 223 22.72 7.28 -28.37
N THR A 224 23.99 6.88 -28.27
CA THR A 224 24.62 5.88 -29.14
C THR A 224 25.39 4.80 -28.38
N LYS A 225 25.04 4.55 -27.12
CA LYS A 225 25.67 3.52 -26.24
C LYS A 225 25.80 2.14 -26.89
N GLU A 226 24.86 1.75 -27.74
CA GLU A 226 24.91 0.48 -28.49
C GLU A 226 26.03 0.41 -29.53
N LYS A 227 26.45 1.56 -30.07
CA LYS A 227 27.53 1.66 -31.08
C LYS A 227 28.86 2.06 -30.46
N PHE A 228 28.84 2.90 -29.43
CA PHE A 228 30.02 3.49 -28.82
C PHE A 228 29.98 3.32 -27.31
N GLN A 229 30.85 2.47 -26.79
CA GLN A 229 30.90 2.16 -25.36
C GLN A 229 31.51 3.33 -24.57
N PHE A 230 32.46 4.06 -25.17
CA PHE A 230 33.14 5.18 -24.55
C PHE A 230 33.06 6.45 -25.40
N VAL A 231 33.13 7.62 -24.75
CA VAL A 231 33.11 8.93 -25.41
C VAL A 231 34.28 9.08 -26.41
N PHE A 232 35.42 8.46 -26.10
CA PHE A 232 36.57 8.42 -27.00
C PHE A 232 36.26 7.72 -28.33
N ASP A 233 35.38 6.71 -28.34
CA ASP A 233 34.98 6.02 -29.57
C ASP A 233 34.16 6.95 -30.48
N VAL A 234 33.30 7.78 -29.88
CA VAL A 234 32.57 8.84 -30.59
C VAL A 234 33.54 9.83 -31.20
N LYS A 235 34.50 10.35 -30.40
CA LYS A 235 35.52 11.28 -30.90
C LYS A 235 36.30 10.69 -32.07
N ASN A 236 36.79 9.45 -31.94
CA ASN A 236 37.51 8.77 -33.03
C ASN A 236 36.65 8.60 -34.28
N HIS A 237 35.37 8.25 -34.12
CA HIS A 237 34.45 8.13 -35.23
C HIS A 237 34.28 9.47 -35.94
N LEU A 238 34.04 10.56 -35.20
CA LEU A 238 33.90 11.91 -35.75
C LEU A 238 35.15 12.38 -36.51
N MET A 239 36.35 11.98 -36.05
CA MET A 239 37.62 12.25 -36.74
C MET A 239 37.75 11.53 -38.08
N THR A 240 36.91 10.54 -38.40
CA THR A 240 36.90 9.89 -39.72
C THR A 240 35.97 10.59 -40.72
N LEU A 241 35.09 11.47 -40.27
CA LEU A 241 34.00 12.03 -41.07
C LEU A 241 34.38 13.36 -41.75
N ASN A 242 33.78 13.60 -42.91
CA ASN A 242 33.75 14.92 -43.55
C ASN A 242 32.54 15.76 -43.09
N SER A 243 32.42 17.01 -43.56
CA SER A 243 31.34 17.91 -43.14
C SER A 243 29.92 17.37 -43.38
N HIS A 244 29.67 16.75 -44.54
CA HIS A 244 28.33 16.23 -44.88
C HIS A 244 28.02 14.96 -44.11
N GLU A 245 29.02 14.08 -43.94
CA GLU A 245 28.91 12.85 -43.15
C GLU A 245 28.67 13.17 -41.66
N SER A 246 29.35 14.18 -41.12
CA SER A 246 29.18 14.61 -39.73
C SER A 246 27.77 15.14 -39.45
N VAL A 247 27.21 15.95 -40.35
CA VAL A 247 25.81 16.43 -40.24
C VAL A 247 24.81 15.28 -40.41
N ARG A 248 25.09 14.33 -41.30
CA ARG A 248 24.26 13.13 -41.48
C ARG A 248 24.27 12.25 -40.23
N PHE A 249 25.44 12.05 -39.64
CA PHE A 249 25.61 11.32 -38.40
C PHE A 249 24.87 12.01 -37.25
N LEU A 250 25.03 13.33 -37.10
CA LEU A 250 24.29 14.11 -36.10
C LEU A 250 22.77 13.98 -36.26
N LYS A 251 22.26 14.01 -37.51
CA LYS A 251 20.85 13.74 -37.80
C LYS A 251 20.42 12.34 -37.38
N GLU A 252 21.26 11.33 -37.62
CA GLU A 252 20.99 9.95 -37.19
C GLU A 252 20.93 9.86 -35.66
N VAL A 253 21.85 10.52 -34.95
CA VAL A 253 21.88 10.60 -33.48
C VAL A 253 20.60 11.25 -32.95
N ILE A 254 20.19 12.39 -33.51
CA ILE A 254 18.94 13.08 -33.12
C ILE A 254 17.71 12.19 -33.38
N MET A 255 17.62 11.57 -34.56
CA MET A 255 16.49 10.68 -34.88
C MET A 255 16.43 9.46 -33.94
N ARG A 256 17.59 8.98 -33.47
CA ARG A 256 17.67 7.91 -32.45
C ARG A 256 17.26 8.40 -31.07
N GLY A 257 17.74 9.57 -30.64
CA GLY A 257 17.35 10.16 -29.35
C GLY A 257 15.86 10.49 -29.27
N LEU A 258 15.21 10.79 -30.41
CA LEU A 258 13.76 10.98 -30.50
C LEU A 258 12.97 9.67 -30.67
N ALA A 259 13.63 8.55 -30.97
CA ALA A 259 12.95 7.28 -31.15
C ALA A 259 12.50 6.72 -29.79
N PRO A 260 11.28 6.17 -29.68
CA PRO A 260 10.87 5.46 -28.48
C PRO A 260 11.81 4.27 -28.23
N SER A 261 12.42 4.24 -27.05
CA SER A 261 13.23 3.12 -26.59
C SER A 261 12.32 2.06 -25.97
N GLN A 262 12.56 0.79 -26.29
CA GLN A 262 11.85 -0.31 -25.64
C GLN A 262 12.54 -0.64 -24.33
N VAL A 263 11.79 -0.59 -23.24
CA VAL A 263 12.21 -1.04 -21.92
C VAL A 263 11.75 -2.48 -21.72
N ASP A 264 12.65 -3.36 -21.26
CA ASP A 264 12.34 -4.77 -20.99
C ASP A 264 12.44 -5.10 -19.50
N CYS A 265 11.29 -5.15 -18.84
CA CYS A 265 11.14 -5.55 -17.45
C CYS A 265 10.63 -7.00 -17.31
N SER A 266 10.89 -7.88 -18.29
CA SER A 266 10.41 -9.28 -18.26
C SER A 266 10.92 -10.09 -17.06
N LYS A 267 12.03 -9.66 -16.45
CA LYS A 267 12.61 -10.29 -15.25
C LYS A 267 12.15 -9.63 -13.94
N SER A 268 11.15 -8.75 -13.99
CA SER A 268 10.65 -8.06 -12.80
C SER A 268 9.63 -8.90 -12.02
N LEU A 269 9.58 -8.64 -10.72
CA LEU A 269 8.51 -9.06 -9.82
C LEU A 269 7.60 -7.85 -9.59
N ILE A 270 6.35 -7.94 -10.03
CA ILE A 270 5.37 -6.86 -9.91
C ILE A 270 4.38 -7.21 -8.81
N PHE A 271 4.30 -6.35 -7.81
CA PHE A 271 3.26 -6.35 -6.81
C PHE A 271 2.16 -5.37 -7.18
N ILE A 272 0.92 -5.85 -7.23
CA ILE A 272 -0.27 -5.01 -7.34
C ILE A 272 -0.92 -4.96 -5.97
N LEU A 273 -0.88 -3.79 -5.33
CA LEU A 273 -1.45 -3.58 -4.00
C LEU A 273 -2.70 -2.75 -4.16
N GLY A 274 -3.85 -3.28 -3.73
CA GLY A 274 -5.10 -2.56 -3.87
C GLY A 274 -6.08 -2.78 -2.73
N ASN A 275 -6.88 -1.74 -2.50
CA ASN A 275 -8.02 -1.77 -1.60
C ASN A 275 -9.28 -2.08 -2.40
N LEU A 276 -10.00 -3.14 -2.02
CA LEU A 276 -11.24 -3.56 -2.66
C LEU A 276 -12.37 -3.59 -1.64
N ASP A 277 -12.69 -2.45 -1.03
CA ASP A 277 -13.69 -2.35 0.03
C ASP A 277 -15.06 -2.92 -0.39
N GLU A 278 -15.41 -2.90 -1.69
CA GLU A 278 -16.64 -3.52 -2.20
C GLU A 278 -16.63 -5.06 -2.13
N ALA A 279 -15.47 -5.71 -2.03
CA ALA A 279 -15.40 -7.14 -1.75
C ALA A 279 -15.68 -7.44 -0.27
N TYR A 280 -15.53 -6.43 0.59
CA TYR A 280 -15.77 -6.43 2.03
C TYR A 280 -17.07 -5.68 2.32
N GLU A 281 -18.20 -6.02 1.67
CA GLU A 281 -19.51 -5.36 1.87
C GLU A 281 -19.96 -5.31 3.35
N MET A 282 -19.41 -6.19 4.19
CA MET A 282 -19.57 -6.22 5.64
C MET A 282 -18.82 -5.10 6.36
N SER A 283 -17.98 -4.31 5.69
CA SER A 283 -17.37 -3.11 6.27
C SER A 283 -18.33 -1.91 6.29
N ARG A 284 -19.35 -1.90 5.42
CA ARG A 284 -20.32 -0.80 5.30
C ARG A 284 -21.55 -0.96 6.20
N ASN A 285 -21.83 -2.19 6.63
CA ASN A 285 -23.03 -2.53 7.41
C ASN A 285 -22.73 -2.79 8.90
N PHE A 286 -21.47 -2.78 9.31
CA PHE A 286 -21.09 -3.11 10.68
C PHE A 286 -20.57 -1.87 11.38
N SER A 287 -21.03 -1.72 12.62
CA SER A 287 -20.68 -0.62 13.48
C SER A 287 -19.19 -0.62 13.82
N ALA A 288 -18.64 0.52 14.22
CA ALA A 288 -17.28 0.65 14.76
C ALA A 288 -17.00 -0.25 15.98
N ASP A 289 -18.04 -0.94 16.48
CA ASP A 289 -18.04 -1.79 17.67
C ASP A 289 -18.06 -3.30 17.36
N ILE A 290 -18.00 -3.73 16.09
CA ILE A 290 -17.77 -5.15 15.78
C ILE A 290 -16.45 -5.63 16.41
N SER A 291 -16.44 -6.85 16.94
CA SER A 291 -15.22 -7.46 17.47
C SER A 291 -14.21 -7.74 16.34
N ALA A 292 -12.91 -7.62 16.65
CA ALA A 292 -11.86 -7.90 15.68
C ALA A 292 -11.90 -9.35 15.16
N ASP A 293 -12.21 -10.31 16.03
CA ASP A 293 -12.27 -11.74 15.68
C ASP A 293 -13.45 -12.08 14.77
N GLU A 294 -14.62 -11.48 15.02
CA GLU A 294 -15.77 -11.66 14.13
C GLU A 294 -15.46 -11.08 12.75
N PHE A 295 -14.92 -9.85 12.71
CA PHE A 295 -14.56 -9.24 11.44
C PHE A 295 -13.50 -10.06 10.69
N TYR A 296 -12.53 -10.64 11.42
CA TYR A 296 -11.55 -11.59 10.89
C TYR A 296 -12.19 -12.84 10.26
N GLU A 297 -13.11 -13.48 10.96
CA GLU A 297 -13.79 -14.68 10.45
C GLU A 297 -14.57 -14.37 9.16
N HIS A 298 -15.15 -13.18 9.10
CA HIS A 298 -15.93 -12.69 7.96
C HIS A 298 -15.06 -12.37 6.74
N THR A 299 -13.96 -11.64 6.95
CA THR A 299 -13.02 -11.29 5.89
C THR A 299 -12.26 -12.52 5.36
N SER A 300 -11.95 -13.48 6.22
CA SER A 300 -11.26 -14.74 5.84
C SER A 300 -12.08 -15.63 4.89
N LYS A 301 -13.40 -15.43 4.80
CA LYS A 301 -14.28 -16.17 3.88
C LYS A 301 -14.35 -15.53 2.48
N ILE A 302 -13.66 -14.42 2.25
CA ILE A 302 -13.61 -13.78 0.94
C ILE A 302 -12.77 -14.65 0.01
N ASN A 303 -13.32 -14.93 -1.17
CA ASN A 303 -12.69 -15.78 -2.17
C ASN A 303 -12.41 -14.99 -3.46
N ILE A 304 -11.64 -15.61 -4.36
CA ILE A 304 -11.27 -15.01 -5.63
C ILE A 304 -12.47 -14.61 -6.50
N SER A 305 -13.62 -15.30 -6.38
CA SER A 305 -14.82 -14.96 -7.14
C SER A 305 -15.37 -13.60 -6.73
N LYS A 306 -15.41 -13.31 -5.42
CA LYS A 306 -15.80 -11.98 -4.91
C LYS A 306 -14.82 -10.89 -5.35
N ILE A 307 -13.52 -11.16 -5.28
CA ILE A 307 -12.48 -10.23 -5.74
C ILE A 307 -12.62 -9.92 -7.23
N LYS A 308 -12.81 -10.93 -8.09
CA LYS A 308 -13.01 -10.72 -9.53
C LYS A 308 -14.27 -9.89 -9.82
N LYS A 309 -15.37 -10.11 -9.09
CA LYS A 309 -16.58 -9.27 -9.19
C LYS A 309 -16.33 -7.83 -8.76
N ALA A 310 -15.54 -7.60 -7.71
CA ALA A 310 -15.16 -6.24 -7.29
C ALA A 310 -14.28 -5.55 -8.34
N LEU A 311 -13.31 -6.27 -8.92
CA LEU A 311 -12.47 -5.76 -10.01
C LEU A 311 -13.28 -5.40 -11.26
N GLN A 312 -14.30 -6.18 -11.61
CA GLN A 312 -15.20 -5.90 -12.76
C GLN A 312 -15.96 -4.58 -12.64
N LYS A 313 -16.10 -4.03 -11.42
CA LYS A 313 -16.67 -2.68 -11.23
C LYS A 313 -15.70 -1.55 -11.57
N ARG A 314 -14.39 -1.83 -11.66
CA ARG A 314 -13.33 -0.82 -11.81
C ARG A 314 -12.53 -0.95 -13.11
N TYR A 315 -12.41 -2.16 -13.65
CA TYR A 315 -11.57 -2.50 -14.79
C TYR A 315 -12.30 -3.33 -15.84
N ARG A 316 -11.84 -3.23 -17.08
CA ARG A 316 -12.34 -4.03 -18.18
C ARG A 316 -11.86 -5.47 -18.08
N ASN A 317 -12.60 -6.40 -18.67
CA ASN A 317 -12.26 -7.83 -18.60
C ASN A 317 -10.86 -8.12 -19.18
N GLU A 318 -10.44 -7.41 -20.24
CA GLU A 318 -9.09 -7.59 -20.80
C GLU A 318 -7.98 -7.12 -19.86
N GLN A 319 -8.24 -6.13 -19.02
CA GLN A 319 -7.28 -5.64 -18.02
C GLN A 319 -7.21 -6.59 -16.83
N ILE A 320 -8.36 -7.11 -16.39
CA ILE A 320 -8.43 -8.11 -15.32
C ILE A 320 -7.64 -9.37 -15.70
N ALA A 321 -7.66 -9.76 -16.98
CA ALA A 321 -6.85 -10.88 -17.47
C ALA A 321 -5.33 -10.65 -17.34
N ARG A 322 -4.86 -9.40 -17.37
CA ARG A 322 -3.43 -9.04 -17.24
C ARG A 322 -2.92 -9.12 -15.80
N PHE A 323 -3.80 -9.14 -14.79
CA PHE A 323 -3.40 -9.37 -13.40
C PHE A 323 -2.86 -10.78 -13.14
N GLY A 324 -3.05 -11.72 -14.08
CA GLY A 324 -2.69 -13.11 -13.88
C GLY A 324 -3.62 -13.82 -12.90
N ASN A 325 -3.11 -14.86 -12.23
CA ASN A 325 -3.89 -15.68 -11.30
C ASN A 325 -3.30 -15.78 -9.89
N LEU A 326 -2.18 -15.11 -9.62
CA LEU A 326 -1.57 -15.08 -8.28
C LEU A 326 -2.25 -13.97 -7.47
N HIS A 327 -3.36 -14.31 -6.83
CA HIS A 327 -4.13 -13.39 -5.99
C HIS A 327 -4.07 -13.83 -4.54
N ILE A 328 -3.45 -13.00 -3.71
CA ILE A 328 -3.39 -13.13 -2.27
C ILE A 328 -4.46 -12.22 -1.67
N ILE A 329 -5.32 -12.78 -0.84
CA ILE A 329 -6.41 -12.06 -0.16
C ILE A 329 -5.99 -11.85 1.28
N TYR A 330 -5.81 -10.60 1.67
CA TYR A 330 -5.54 -10.23 3.06
C TYR A 330 -6.83 -10.29 3.87
N PRO A 331 -6.87 -11.08 4.95
CA PRO A 331 -7.92 -10.94 5.95
C PRO A 331 -7.74 -9.62 6.71
N SER A 332 -8.74 -9.28 7.53
CA SER A 332 -8.53 -8.31 8.61
C SER A 332 -7.59 -8.90 9.67
N LEU A 333 -7.46 -8.23 10.82
CA LEU A 333 -6.65 -8.72 11.93
C LEU A 333 -7.57 -9.22 13.05
N SER A 334 -7.18 -10.31 13.70
CA SER A 334 -7.81 -10.82 14.92
C SER A 334 -7.45 -9.96 16.13
N GLU A 335 -8.17 -10.13 17.23
CA GLU A 335 -7.85 -9.48 18.50
C GLU A 335 -6.43 -9.82 18.97
N GLU A 336 -6.05 -11.10 18.87
CA GLU A 336 -4.70 -11.57 19.22
C GLU A 336 -3.60 -10.88 18.39
N ALA A 337 -3.84 -10.72 17.08
CA ALA A 337 -2.91 -10.02 16.20
C ALA A 337 -2.78 -8.54 16.60
N TYR A 338 -3.90 -7.85 16.87
CA TYR A 338 -3.86 -6.47 17.35
C TYR A 338 -3.11 -6.33 18.68
N ARG A 339 -3.34 -7.22 19.64
CA ARG A 339 -2.64 -7.21 20.94
C ARG A 339 -1.13 -7.41 20.77
N SER A 340 -0.73 -8.31 19.88
CA SER A 340 0.68 -8.55 19.56
C SER A 340 1.33 -7.32 18.91
N ILE A 341 0.64 -6.66 17.98
CA ILE A 341 1.09 -5.42 17.35
C ILE A 341 1.26 -4.30 18.38
N ILE A 342 0.31 -4.14 19.31
CA ILE A 342 0.40 -3.15 20.39
C ILE A 342 1.63 -3.44 21.27
N SER A 343 1.86 -4.70 21.63
CA SER A 343 3.01 -5.09 22.45
C SER A 343 4.33 -4.70 21.81
N ILE A 344 4.52 -5.06 20.53
CA ILE A 344 5.78 -4.77 19.83
C ILE A 344 6.00 -3.28 19.62
N GLU A 345 4.94 -2.53 19.34
CA GLU A 345 5.09 -1.08 19.19
C GLU A 345 5.45 -0.41 20.53
N LEU A 346 4.91 -0.89 21.65
CA LEU A 346 5.32 -0.45 22.98
C LEU A 346 6.76 -0.88 23.32
N ASP A 347 7.19 -2.07 22.89
CA ASP A 347 8.58 -2.52 23.04
C ASP A 347 9.55 -1.63 22.25
N LYS A 348 9.20 -1.21 21.03
CA LYS A 348 10.01 -0.22 20.28
C LYS A 348 10.12 1.12 21.03
N VAL A 349 9.03 1.58 21.64
CA VAL A 349 9.05 2.79 22.47
C VAL A 349 9.97 2.58 23.69
N LYS A 350 9.91 1.41 24.32
CA LYS A 350 10.78 1.03 25.44
C LYS A 350 12.26 1.03 25.04
N ASP A 351 12.60 0.42 23.91
CA ASP A 351 13.97 0.38 23.40
C ASP A 351 14.49 1.80 23.08
N HIS A 352 13.68 2.61 22.40
CA HIS A 352 14.02 4.01 22.10
C HIS A 352 14.30 4.83 23.37
N ILE A 353 13.48 4.68 24.42
CA ILE A 353 13.68 5.37 25.70
C ILE A 353 14.94 4.87 26.40
N LYS A 354 15.18 3.55 26.39
CA LYS A 354 16.34 2.93 27.01
C LYS A 354 17.64 3.39 26.35
N ASP A 355 17.67 3.50 25.02
CA ASP A 355 18.85 3.92 24.28
C ASP A 355 19.23 5.38 24.56
N HIS A 356 18.23 6.26 24.72
CA HIS A 356 18.46 7.69 24.93
C HIS A 356 18.63 8.10 26.40
N LEU A 357 17.88 7.50 27.32
CA LEU A 357 17.84 7.91 28.74
C LEU A 357 18.44 6.88 29.68
N LYS A 358 18.78 5.67 29.20
CA LYS A 358 19.26 4.54 30.02
C LYS A 358 18.28 4.11 31.12
N VAL A 359 17.01 4.50 31.01
CA VAL A 359 15.94 4.12 31.93
C VAL A 359 15.09 3.02 31.29
N THR A 360 14.69 2.04 32.09
CA THR A 360 13.77 0.98 31.63
C THR A 360 12.33 1.38 31.91
N ILE A 361 11.49 1.50 30.89
CA ILE A 361 10.05 1.69 31.05
C ILE A 361 9.32 0.35 30.92
N ASN A 362 8.33 0.11 31.77
CA ASN A 362 7.43 -1.03 31.71
C ASN A 362 5.99 -0.52 31.62
N PHE A 363 5.23 -1.10 30.70
CA PHE A 363 3.81 -0.82 30.55
C PHE A 363 3.02 -1.97 31.16
N ASP A 364 2.09 -1.64 32.06
CA ASP A 364 1.18 -2.61 32.65
C ASP A 364 0.10 -3.03 31.64
N GLN A 365 -0.51 -4.21 31.85
CA GLN A 365 -1.58 -4.73 30.99
C GLN A 365 -2.74 -3.74 30.82
N SER A 366 -3.03 -2.91 31.83
CA SER A 366 -4.02 -1.83 31.73
C SER A 366 -3.75 -0.84 30.59
N VAL A 367 -2.48 -0.57 30.28
CA VAL A 367 -2.06 0.30 29.17
C VAL A 367 -2.31 -0.39 27.82
N HIS A 368 -1.98 -1.69 27.71
CA HIS A 368 -2.28 -2.47 26.52
C HIS A 368 -3.80 -2.51 26.25
N ASP A 369 -4.60 -2.74 27.28
CA ASP A 369 -6.05 -2.85 27.16
C ASP A 369 -6.72 -1.53 26.77
N ILE A 370 -6.24 -0.39 27.29
CA ILE A 370 -6.81 0.91 26.91
C ILE A 370 -6.42 1.30 25.48
N ILE A 371 -5.19 1.02 25.05
CA ILE A 371 -4.77 1.22 23.66
C ILE A 371 -5.61 0.38 22.72
N TYR A 372 -5.88 -0.89 23.06
CA TYR A 372 -6.78 -1.74 22.28
C TYR A 372 -8.19 -1.14 22.19
N LYS A 373 -8.78 -0.76 23.34
CA LYS A 373 -10.15 -0.24 23.40
C LYS A 373 -10.35 1.10 22.68
N GLU A 374 -9.34 1.96 22.66
CA GLU A 374 -9.41 3.29 22.03
C GLU A 374 -8.90 3.27 20.57
N GLY A 375 -7.95 2.38 20.24
CA GLY A 375 -7.24 2.38 18.97
C GLY A 375 -7.66 1.30 17.98
N VAL A 376 -8.37 0.25 18.39
CA VAL A 376 -8.77 -0.83 17.46
C VAL A 376 -10.11 -0.52 16.82
N TYR A 377 -10.05 -0.36 15.50
CA TYR A 377 -11.19 -0.29 14.60
C TYR A 377 -10.94 -1.33 13.49
N PRO A 378 -11.58 -2.51 13.55
CA PRO A 378 -11.27 -3.60 12.63
C PRO A 378 -11.39 -3.20 11.15
N THR A 379 -12.30 -2.29 10.82
CA THR A 379 -12.53 -1.74 9.47
C THR A 379 -11.42 -0.82 8.96
N LEU A 380 -10.60 -0.24 9.86
CA LEU A 380 -9.54 0.73 9.52
C LEU A 380 -8.12 0.16 9.65
N GLY A 381 -7.99 -1.12 10.03
CA GLY A 381 -6.71 -1.79 10.18
C GLY A 381 -5.91 -1.29 11.40
N THR A 382 -4.58 -1.19 11.27
CA THR A 382 -3.65 -0.86 12.37
C THR A 382 -3.34 0.63 12.52
N ARG A 383 -3.67 1.45 11.52
CA ARG A 383 -3.33 2.89 11.52
C ARG A 383 -3.86 3.64 12.76
N PRO A 384 -5.12 3.44 13.20
CA PRO A 384 -5.60 4.10 14.40
C PRO A 384 -4.89 3.62 15.67
N VAL A 385 -4.47 2.35 15.73
CA VAL A 385 -3.70 1.80 16.85
C VAL A 385 -2.39 2.57 17.05
N PHE A 386 -1.60 2.75 15.99
CA PHE A 386 -0.34 3.50 16.07
C PHE A 386 -0.55 4.97 16.45
N THR A 387 -1.64 5.56 15.97
CA THR A 387 -2.02 6.94 16.30
C THR A 387 -2.40 7.05 17.79
N THR A 388 -3.13 6.08 18.31
CA THR A 388 -3.51 5.97 19.72
C THR A 388 -2.30 5.76 20.63
N ILE A 389 -1.34 4.90 20.25
CA ILE A 389 -0.07 4.74 20.98
C ILE A 389 0.68 6.08 21.02
N HIS A 390 0.78 6.77 19.88
CA HIS A 390 1.43 8.07 19.83
C HIS A 390 0.74 9.12 20.71
N GLN A 391 -0.59 9.14 20.74
CA GLN A 391 -1.37 10.07 21.55
C GLN A 391 -1.29 9.76 23.06
N ILE A 392 -1.40 8.49 23.44
CA ILE A 392 -1.43 8.06 24.85
C ILE A 392 -0.02 8.08 25.44
N ILE A 393 0.99 7.59 24.70
CA ILE A 393 2.35 7.42 25.20
C ILE A 393 3.26 8.55 24.69
N ASN A 394 3.52 8.63 23.38
CA ASN A 394 4.56 9.51 22.84
C ASN A 394 4.34 10.99 23.16
N SER A 395 3.08 11.45 23.12
CA SER A 395 2.70 12.83 23.42
C SER A 395 2.84 13.17 24.90
N ASN A 396 2.80 12.17 25.77
CA ASN A 396 2.96 12.32 27.21
C ASN A 396 4.40 12.02 27.70
N LEU A 397 5.29 11.53 26.83
CA LEU A 397 6.70 11.30 27.18
C LEU A 397 7.38 12.56 27.72
N GLY A 398 7.08 13.73 27.15
CA GLY A 398 7.63 15.00 27.67
C GLY A 398 7.21 15.29 29.12
N GLN A 399 5.96 15.00 29.49
CA GLN A 399 5.48 15.15 30.87
C GLN A 399 6.05 14.07 31.78
N ILE A 400 6.20 12.84 31.28
CA ILE A 400 6.89 11.77 31.99
C ILE A 400 8.30 12.23 32.33
N PHE A 401 9.08 12.66 31.34
CA PHE A 401 10.46 13.11 31.52
C PHE A 401 10.59 14.34 32.40
N ALA A 402 9.71 15.34 32.25
CA ALA A 402 9.70 16.49 33.14
C ALA A 402 9.45 16.08 34.59
N GLY A 403 8.50 15.17 34.82
CA GLY A 403 8.23 14.60 36.15
C GLY A 403 9.41 13.81 36.72
N LEU A 404 10.26 13.20 35.87
CA LEU A 404 11.47 12.51 36.33
C LEU A 404 12.55 13.47 36.87
N ILE A 405 12.64 14.70 36.35
CA ILE A 405 13.66 15.68 36.76
C ILE A 405 13.52 16.04 38.24
N ASP A 406 12.29 16.03 38.76
CA ASP A 406 12.00 16.34 40.16
C ASP A 406 12.51 15.25 41.14
N TYR A 407 12.88 14.08 40.63
CA TYR A 407 13.44 12.98 41.42
C TYR A 407 14.97 12.97 41.33
N SER A 408 15.62 13.39 42.42
CA SER A 408 17.08 13.55 42.55
C SER A 408 17.93 12.26 42.50
N SER A 409 17.28 11.09 42.42
CA SER A 409 17.93 9.77 42.43
C SER A 409 18.19 9.26 41.01
N GLU A 410 19.21 8.41 40.81
CA GLU A 410 19.37 7.67 39.55
C GLU A 410 18.14 6.78 39.32
N VAL A 411 17.20 7.28 38.52
CA VAL A 411 16.00 6.54 38.12
C VAL A 411 16.44 5.36 37.25
N SER A 412 16.01 4.16 37.62
CA SER A 412 16.37 2.93 36.93
C SER A 412 15.19 2.33 36.17
N ILE A 413 13.99 2.40 36.76
CA ILE A 413 12.78 1.74 36.25
C ILE A 413 11.58 2.70 36.37
N ILE A 414 10.75 2.73 35.34
CA ILE A 414 9.47 3.45 35.31
C ILE A 414 8.38 2.42 35.03
N ASP A 415 7.39 2.30 35.92
CA ASP A 415 6.21 1.49 35.66
C ASP A 415 5.03 2.41 35.36
N VAL A 416 4.39 2.20 34.21
CA VAL A 416 3.23 2.98 33.76
C VAL A 416 2.01 2.08 33.76
N ASN A 417 0.97 2.51 34.50
CA ASN A 417 -0.34 1.88 34.48
C ASN A 417 -1.42 2.88 34.05
N TYR A 418 -2.59 2.38 33.65
CA TYR A 418 -3.74 3.21 33.33
C TYR A 418 -4.88 2.97 34.33
N SER A 419 -5.34 4.02 34.99
CA SER A 419 -6.47 3.95 35.91
C SER A 419 -7.18 5.30 36.06
N ASN A 420 -8.52 5.29 36.16
CA ASN A 420 -9.34 6.48 36.37
C ASN A 420 -9.06 7.63 35.37
N ASN A 421 -8.94 7.31 34.08
CA ASN A 421 -8.60 8.27 33.01
C ASN A 421 -7.22 8.94 33.15
N ASN A 422 -6.33 8.40 33.97
CA ASN A 422 -4.97 8.89 34.15
C ASN A 422 -3.95 7.79 33.88
N LEU A 423 -2.79 8.14 33.33
CA LEU A 423 -1.59 7.31 33.47
C LEU A 423 -1.02 7.55 34.86
N GLN A 424 -0.84 6.51 35.65
CA GLN A 424 -0.05 6.61 36.87
C GLN A 424 1.35 6.10 36.55
N VAL A 425 2.32 6.98 36.78
CA VAL A 425 3.73 6.74 36.52
C VAL A 425 4.40 6.54 37.87
N LYS A 426 4.93 5.34 38.10
CA LYS A 426 5.71 5.01 39.28
C LYS A 426 7.19 5.01 38.94
N VAL A 427 7.96 5.74 39.74
CA VAL A 427 9.40 5.91 39.55
C VAL A 427 10.13 5.04 40.57
N LYS A 428 11.06 4.20 40.10
CA LYS A 428 11.84 3.30 40.93
C LYS A 428 13.36 3.50 40.76
N SER A 429 14.06 3.55 41.88
CA SER A 429 15.53 3.51 41.95
C SER A 429 15.94 2.24 42.68
N ALA A 430 16.82 1.42 42.07
CA ALA A 430 17.26 0.14 42.62
C ALA A 430 16.10 -0.79 43.10
N ALA A 431 14.98 -0.77 42.38
CA ALA A 431 13.73 -1.50 42.66
C ALA A 431 12.87 -1.01 43.85
N GLU A 432 13.24 0.06 44.54
CA GLU A 432 12.40 0.73 45.53
C GLU A 432 11.60 1.87 44.88
N GLU A 433 10.33 2.05 45.29
CA GLU A 433 9.44 3.11 44.79
C GLU A 433 9.85 4.47 45.42
N VAL A 434 10.34 5.39 44.58
CA VAL A 434 10.85 6.70 44.99
C VAL A 434 9.79 7.79 44.85
N GLY A 435 8.80 7.56 43.99
CA GLY A 435 7.66 8.45 43.85
C GLY A 435 6.68 8.00 42.77
N SER A 436 5.57 8.73 42.70
CA SER A 436 4.56 8.52 41.68
C SER A 436 3.90 9.83 41.29
N PHE A 437 3.54 9.98 40.03
CA PHE A 437 2.74 11.10 39.54
C PHE A 437 1.72 10.62 38.52
N THR A 438 0.71 11.44 38.26
CA THR A 438 -0.40 11.10 37.37
C THR A 438 -0.50 12.07 36.22
N ILE A 439 -0.72 11.55 35.01
CA ILE A 439 -0.94 12.33 33.79
C ILE A 439 -2.37 12.10 33.32
N PRO A 440 -3.21 13.14 33.22
CA PRO A 440 -4.57 13.00 32.72
C PRO A 440 -4.60 12.71 31.23
N ILE A 441 -5.34 11.69 30.82
CA ILE A 441 -5.61 11.40 29.41
C ILE A 441 -7.07 11.70 29.10
N LYS A 442 -7.29 12.51 28.06
CA LYS A 442 -8.62 12.70 27.48
C LYS A 442 -8.88 11.60 26.45
N MET A 443 -9.77 10.67 26.79
CA MET A 443 -10.26 9.63 25.88
C MET A 443 -11.47 10.13 25.09
N LYS A 444 -11.62 9.70 23.84
CA LYS A 444 -12.77 10.08 23.01
C LYS A 444 -13.74 8.92 22.86
N LEU A 445 -13.24 7.72 22.57
CA LEU A 445 -14.10 6.57 22.29
C LEU A 445 -14.50 5.79 23.53
N HIS A 446 -13.57 5.61 24.46
CA HIS A 446 -13.86 4.89 25.70
C HIS A 446 -15.01 5.52 26.49
N GLU A 447 -15.13 6.86 26.47
CA GLU A 447 -16.22 7.58 27.11
C GLU A 447 -17.56 7.35 26.40
N LEU A 448 -17.57 7.27 25.07
CA LEU A 448 -18.77 6.98 24.27
C LEU A 448 -19.30 5.56 24.49
N ARG A 449 -18.43 4.59 24.81
CA ARG A 449 -18.80 3.19 25.09
C ARG A 449 -19.19 2.93 26.54
N LYS A 450 -18.98 3.90 27.45
CA LYS A 450 -19.24 3.71 28.89
C LYS A 450 -20.75 3.65 29.16
N ASN A 451 -21.20 2.78 30.06
CA ASN A 451 -22.63 2.76 30.43
C ASN A 451 -23.07 4.10 31.05
N THR A 452 -24.13 4.72 30.51
CA THR A 452 -24.77 5.91 31.08
C THR A 452 -25.69 5.54 32.23
N LYS A 453 -26.25 4.33 32.18
CA LYS A 453 -27.29 3.86 33.12
C LYS A 453 -28.50 4.80 33.16
N ASP A 454 -28.84 5.38 32.01
CA ASP A 454 -30.01 6.21 31.80
C ASP A 454 -31.16 5.40 31.17
N ASP A 455 -32.35 6.00 31.13
CA ASP A 455 -33.55 5.38 30.59
C ASP A 455 -33.37 4.98 29.12
N LEU A 456 -32.60 5.76 28.34
CA LEU A 456 -32.29 5.44 26.95
C LEU A 456 -31.51 4.13 26.83
N GLN A 457 -30.51 3.90 27.68
CA GLN A 457 -29.77 2.63 27.69
C GLN A 457 -30.67 1.47 28.10
N ALA A 458 -31.57 1.66 29.07
CA ALA A 458 -32.52 0.64 29.50
C ALA A 458 -33.51 0.25 28.38
N ILE A 459 -34.08 1.24 27.69
CA ILE A 459 -34.98 1.00 26.54
C ILE A 459 -34.23 0.24 25.45
N THR A 460 -33.04 0.70 25.09
CA THR A 460 -32.20 0.03 24.09
C THR A 460 -31.89 -1.41 24.50
N ALA A 461 -31.55 -1.66 25.77
CA ALA A 461 -31.27 -3.02 26.24
C ALA A 461 -32.47 -3.96 26.10
N VAL A 462 -33.69 -3.47 26.36
CA VAL A 462 -34.93 -4.23 26.15
C VAL A 462 -35.17 -4.48 24.67
N HIS A 463 -34.97 -3.47 23.82
CA HIS A 463 -35.09 -3.57 22.37
C HIS A 463 -34.17 -4.67 21.80
N GLU A 464 -32.88 -4.59 22.11
CA GLU A 464 -31.90 -5.58 21.65
C GLU A 464 -32.19 -6.99 22.21
N SER A 465 -32.68 -7.07 23.46
CA SER A 465 -33.12 -8.36 24.04
C SER A 465 -34.28 -8.99 23.26
N GLY A 466 -35.16 -8.18 22.67
CA GLY A 466 -36.23 -8.63 21.77
C GLY A 466 -35.69 -9.36 20.56
N HIS A 467 -34.75 -8.75 19.84
CA HIS A 467 -34.06 -9.41 18.72
C HIS A 467 -33.35 -10.69 19.15
N ALA A 468 -32.64 -10.63 20.29
CA ALA A 468 -31.91 -11.79 20.81
C ALA A 468 -32.84 -12.98 21.08
N ILE A 469 -33.94 -12.77 21.81
CA ILE A 469 -34.90 -13.82 22.14
C ILE A 469 -35.58 -14.36 20.88
N ALA A 470 -36.00 -13.48 19.97
CA ALA A 470 -36.63 -13.91 18.72
C ALA A 470 -35.69 -14.76 17.86
N SER A 471 -34.40 -14.44 17.81
CA SER A 471 -33.42 -15.24 17.07
C SER A 471 -33.25 -16.65 17.65
N ILE A 472 -33.23 -16.77 18.98
CA ILE A 472 -33.10 -18.06 19.68
C ILE A 472 -34.35 -18.90 19.43
N ILE A 473 -35.53 -18.34 19.65
CA ILE A 473 -36.79 -19.08 19.61
C ILE A 473 -37.21 -19.40 18.17
N LEU A 474 -37.14 -18.43 17.26
CA LEU A 474 -37.68 -18.58 15.91
C LEU A 474 -36.68 -19.20 14.93
N LEU A 475 -35.38 -19.03 15.16
CA LEU A 475 -34.33 -19.40 14.22
C LEU A 475 -33.32 -20.41 14.81
N ASP A 476 -33.53 -20.86 16.05
CA ASP A 476 -32.64 -21.81 16.77
C ASP A 476 -31.17 -21.39 16.71
N THR A 477 -30.94 -20.08 16.83
CA THR A 477 -29.65 -19.44 16.68
C THR A 477 -29.41 -18.51 17.86
N ILE A 478 -28.30 -18.70 18.56
CA ILE A 478 -27.90 -17.86 19.69
C ILE A 478 -27.15 -16.64 19.11
N PRO A 479 -27.55 -15.41 19.45
CA PRO A 479 -26.79 -14.21 19.12
C PRO A 479 -25.38 -14.28 19.67
N GLU A 480 -24.41 -13.84 18.89
CA GLU A 480 -23.01 -13.80 19.32
C GLU A 480 -22.73 -12.54 20.13
N ILE A 481 -23.39 -11.42 19.79
CA ILE A 481 -23.18 -10.12 20.42
C ILE A 481 -24.51 -9.41 20.67
N ILE A 482 -24.63 -8.78 21.84
CA ILE A 482 -25.75 -7.93 22.24
C ILE A 482 -25.16 -6.69 22.92
N HIS A 483 -25.30 -5.52 22.31
CA HIS A 483 -24.85 -4.24 22.87
C HIS A 483 -25.99 -3.24 22.96
N SER A 484 -26.22 -2.69 24.16
CA SER A 484 -27.22 -1.65 24.40
C SER A 484 -26.67 -0.22 24.28
N ARG A 485 -25.41 -0.08 23.83
CA ARG A 485 -24.73 1.19 23.62
C ARG A 485 -23.66 1.01 22.57
N THR A 486 -23.61 1.92 21.59
CA THR A 486 -22.60 1.95 20.56
C THR A 486 -21.86 3.29 20.55
N SER A 487 -20.68 3.31 19.93
CA SER A 487 -19.93 4.54 19.65
C SER A 487 -20.35 5.20 18.32
N ASP A 488 -21.22 4.55 17.54
CA ASP A 488 -21.66 5.04 16.23
C ASP A 488 -22.81 6.04 16.31
N HIS A 489 -22.75 7.04 15.43
CA HIS A 489 -23.79 8.04 15.31
C HIS A 489 -25.00 7.48 14.56
N GLY A 490 -26.12 7.30 15.27
CA GLY A 490 -27.41 6.93 14.69
C GLY A 490 -27.97 5.58 15.14
N THR A 491 -27.18 4.77 15.84
CA THR A 491 -27.63 3.48 16.42
C THR A 491 -27.37 3.46 17.92
N ASN A 492 -28.40 3.26 18.73
CA ASN A 492 -28.23 3.19 20.19
C ASN A 492 -27.71 1.82 20.66
N GLY A 493 -27.99 0.75 19.90
CA GLY A 493 -27.60 -0.63 20.21
C GLY A 493 -27.53 -1.49 18.95
N PHE A 494 -27.08 -2.74 19.10
CA PHE A 494 -27.24 -3.76 18.06
C PHE A 494 -27.17 -5.19 18.63
N VAL A 495 -27.87 -6.11 17.97
CA VAL A 495 -27.70 -7.56 18.09
C VAL A 495 -27.12 -8.14 16.83
N TYR A 496 -26.06 -8.92 16.97
CA TYR A 496 -25.50 -9.71 15.88
C TYR A 496 -25.84 -11.18 16.02
N THR A 497 -26.43 -11.76 14.97
CA THR A 497 -26.83 -13.17 14.92
C THR A 497 -26.32 -13.84 13.64
N LYS A 498 -25.57 -14.92 13.81
CA LYS A 498 -25.03 -15.74 12.72
C LYS A 498 -25.93 -16.93 12.40
N PHE A 499 -26.73 -16.81 11.35
CA PHE A 499 -27.61 -17.90 10.94
C PHE A 499 -26.83 -19.12 10.44
N LYS A 500 -27.19 -20.31 10.93
CA LYS A 500 -26.55 -21.60 10.58
C LYS A 500 -26.69 -21.96 9.09
N TRP A 501 -27.72 -21.45 8.41
CA TRP A 501 -28.11 -21.85 7.05
C TRP A 501 -28.07 -20.67 6.07
N LYS A 502 -27.59 -20.92 4.85
CA LYS A 502 -27.50 -19.91 3.76
C LYS A 502 -28.68 -19.92 2.78
N TYR A 503 -29.60 -20.86 2.90
CA TYR A 503 -30.82 -20.89 2.09
C TYR A 503 -31.97 -20.24 2.85
N LEU A 504 -32.89 -19.57 2.14
CA LEU A 504 -34.12 -19.04 2.72
C LEU A 504 -35.30 -19.89 2.26
N SER A 505 -35.99 -20.50 3.22
CA SER A 505 -37.30 -21.10 2.99
C SER A 505 -38.42 -20.11 3.27
N LYS A 506 -39.62 -20.33 2.71
CA LYS A 506 -40.79 -19.48 2.99
C LYS A 506 -41.12 -19.35 4.48
N LYS A 507 -40.93 -20.44 5.24
CA LYS A 507 -41.08 -20.45 6.71
C LYS A 507 -40.07 -19.53 7.39
N GLU A 508 -38.85 -19.52 6.87
CA GLU A 508 -37.75 -18.72 7.42
C GLU A 508 -37.85 -17.24 7.06
N ILE A 509 -38.44 -16.90 5.91
CA ILE A 509 -38.74 -15.50 5.55
C ILE A 509 -39.63 -14.85 6.61
N ILE A 510 -40.67 -15.55 7.06
CA ILE A 510 -41.57 -15.05 8.12
C ILE A 510 -40.80 -14.92 9.44
N ALA A 511 -40.00 -15.93 9.81
CA ALA A 511 -39.23 -15.90 11.04
C ALA A 511 -38.17 -14.77 11.06
N ARG A 512 -37.50 -14.48 9.94
CA ARG A 512 -36.57 -13.34 9.80
C ARG A 512 -37.28 -12.00 9.79
N GLY A 513 -38.46 -11.92 9.18
CA GLY A 513 -39.30 -10.73 9.28
C GLY A 513 -39.75 -10.44 10.71
N ALA A 514 -40.16 -11.47 11.45
CA ALA A 514 -40.49 -11.36 12.87
C ALA A 514 -39.26 -10.95 13.71
N LEU A 515 -38.06 -11.44 13.38
CA LEU A 515 -36.82 -11.01 14.01
C LEU A 515 -36.59 -9.51 13.87
N PHE A 516 -36.76 -8.94 12.66
CA PHE A 516 -36.60 -7.49 12.46
C PHE A 516 -37.60 -6.68 13.28
N LEU A 517 -38.82 -7.18 13.53
CA LEU A 517 -39.83 -6.45 14.31
C LEU A 517 -39.79 -6.76 15.81
N ALA A 518 -38.90 -7.64 16.25
CA ALA A 518 -38.89 -8.15 17.62
C ALA A 518 -38.49 -7.10 18.66
N GLY A 519 -37.63 -6.14 18.31
CA GLY A 519 -37.22 -5.06 19.20
C GLY A 519 -38.40 -4.17 19.61
N ILE A 520 -39.21 -3.74 18.62
CA ILE A 520 -40.44 -2.97 18.84
C ILE A 520 -41.40 -3.73 19.76
N GLU A 521 -41.59 -5.02 19.52
CA GLU A 521 -42.52 -5.83 20.32
C GLU A 521 -42.03 -6.01 21.75
N ALA A 522 -40.71 -6.15 21.96
CA ALA A 522 -40.13 -6.17 23.30
C ALA A 522 -40.33 -4.85 24.04
N GLU A 523 -40.16 -3.70 23.37
CA GLU A 523 -40.47 -2.39 23.96
C GLU A 523 -41.94 -2.31 24.40
N LYS A 524 -42.88 -2.72 23.55
CA LYS A 524 -44.32 -2.73 23.88
C LYS A 524 -44.64 -3.58 25.10
N LEU A 525 -44.06 -4.78 25.19
CA LEU A 525 -44.33 -5.71 26.27
C LEU A 525 -43.83 -5.20 27.63
N VAL A 526 -42.71 -4.46 27.65
CA VAL A 526 -42.10 -3.98 28.90
C VAL A 526 -42.58 -2.58 29.27
N PHE A 527 -42.72 -1.67 28.30
CA PHE A 527 -43.03 -0.25 28.54
C PHE A 527 -44.47 0.14 28.20
N GLY A 528 -45.23 -0.70 27.50
CA GLY A 528 -46.60 -0.44 27.05
C GLY A 528 -46.67 0.27 25.68
N GLU A 529 -47.84 0.20 25.04
CA GLU A 529 -48.04 0.68 23.66
C GLU A 529 -47.84 2.20 23.47
N GLU A 530 -48.08 3.00 24.52
CA GLU A 530 -47.94 4.46 24.48
C GLU A 530 -46.49 4.93 24.61
N ASN A 531 -45.56 4.04 24.98
CA ASN A 531 -44.16 4.38 25.30
C ASN A 531 -43.15 3.80 24.29
N ILE A 532 -43.61 3.40 23.10
CA ILE A 532 -42.74 2.89 22.03
C ILE A 532 -41.88 4.04 21.50
N THR A 533 -40.60 3.78 21.25
CA THR A 533 -39.70 4.81 20.75
C THR A 533 -39.70 4.91 19.22
N VAL A 534 -39.39 6.11 18.71
CA VAL A 534 -39.22 6.35 17.26
C VAL A 534 -37.92 5.72 16.72
N GLY A 535 -37.07 5.16 17.61
CA GLY A 535 -35.78 4.54 17.25
C GLY A 535 -35.88 3.27 16.39
N SER A 536 -37.08 2.76 16.14
CA SER A 536 -37.31 1.52 15.38
C SER A 536 -37.53 1.73 13.88
N GLU A 537 -37.30 2.94 13.35
CA GLU A 537 -37.47 3.27 11.93
C GLU A 537 -36.60 2.37 11.02
N ASP A 538 -35.34 2.15 11.40
CA ASP A 538 -34.39 1.34 10.63
C ASP A 538 -34.82 -0.13 10.55
N ASP A 539 -35.39 -0.68 11.62
CA ASP A 539 -35.87 -2.06 11.64
C ASP A 539 -37.12 -2.28 10.79
N ILE A 540 -38.04 -1.32 10.80
CA ILE A 540 -39.20 -1.32 9.90
C ILE A 540 -38.73 -1.20 8.45
N TYR A 541 -37.74 -0.35 8.19
CA TYR A 541 -37.15 -0.20 6.87
C TYR A 541 -36.48 -1.50 6.40
N LYS A 542 -35.64 -2.12 7.22
CA LYS A 542 -34.99 -3.42 6.94
C LYS A 542 -36.03 -4.51 6.68
N ALA A 543 -37.06 -4.62 7.52
CA ALA A 543 -38.15 -5.57 7.32
C ALA A 543 -38.85 -5.35 5.98
N THR A 544 -39.21 -4.10 5.68
CA THR A 544 -39.92 -3.73 4.44
C THR A 544 -39.07 -4.00 3.21
N SER A 545 -37.80 -3.61 3.23
CA SER A 545 -36.84 -3.84 2.15
C SER A 545 -36.62 -5.34 1.92
N PHE A 546 -36.44 -6.10 3.00
CA PHE A 546 -36.28 -7.55 2.94
C PHE A 546 -37.49 -8.24 2.31
N PHE A 547 -38.70 -7.97 2.79
CA PHE A 547 -39.92 -8.56 2.21
C PHE A 547 -40.13 -8.13 0.76
N THR A 548 -39.90 -6.84 0.44
CA THR A 548 -40.00 -6.33 -0.92
C THR A 548 -39.04 -7.06 -1.86
N SER A 549 -37.81 -7.30 -1.43
CA SER A 549 -36.80 -8.03 -2.21
C SER A 549 -37.18 -9.51 -2.40
N MET A 550 -37.70 -10.17 -1.35
CA MET A 550 -38.18 -11.56 -1.46
C MET A 550 -39.30 -11.70 -2.49
N VAL A 551 -40.26 -10.76 -2.49
CA VAL A 551 -41.38 -10.78 -3.45
C VAL A 551 -40.91 -10.41 -4.86
N LYS A 552 -40.18 -9.30 -5.02
CA LYS A 552 -39.83 -8.75 -6.35
C LYS A 552 -38.76 -9.55 -7.09
N HIS A 553 -37.73 -10.02 -6.39
CA HIS A 553 -36.56 -10.63 -7.03
C HIS A 553 -36.53 -12.16 -6.91
N ASN A 554 -37.15 -12.72 -5.87
CA ASN A 554 -37.09 -14.16 -5.58
C ASN A 554 -38.43 -14.88 -5.80
N GLY A 555 -39.54 -14.15 -5.96
CA GLY A 555 -40.86 -14.71 -6.25
C GLY A 555 -41.45 -15.55 -5.11
N MET A 556 -41.09 -15.28 -3.85
CA MET A 556 -41.50 -16.05 -2.67
C MET A 556 -42.70 -15.48 -1.92
#